data_AF-A0AAE1YZM7-F1
#
_entry.id   AF-A0AAE1YZM7-F1
#
_cell.length_a   1.000
_cell.length_b   1.000
_cell.length_c   1.000
_cell.angle_alpha   90.00
_cell.angle_beta   90.00
_cell.angle_gamma   90.00
#
_symmetry.space_group_name_H-M   'P 1'
#
loop_
_entity.id
_entity.type
_entity.pdbx_description
1 polymer ?
#
loop_
_entity_poly.entity_id
_entity_poly.type
_entity_poly.pdbx_seq_one_letter_code
_entity_poly.pdbx_strand_id
1 'polypeptide(L)'
;MGPMKSWDSWSILFRFLSGLWFIFAVIWPVNGLRPLRQRPRSWGDEWLPLGKEEHELGPFSSWNITGTYRGNWKFLESANSSSKFPDFRNSNGNSILELISTPTKITGVHYVQGIIIFHDVFDNEHDVRGAQIRVEGVYIWPFRQLRMVANSGKEGEFGQEDDYLLSNPYHLLGVFSSQVFLESPREKIWKRKHSPIYEMEKHCNIEIAAQISRASSGKNDGDQDKYYLEGLMESPSVDDDVDCFSPMLLNATSVNTEVYYNKAVNYTLMVTFISFLQVLLLIRQMEHSNTQSGAAKVSLLMIGHQAIMDAYFCLLHLTAGILVESLFNAFATAAFFKFVVFSIFEMRYLLAIWKANRPNMNNGENWEAMRRELSALYSRFYGILLGGILVMYEFHKFLRYIILLLYSFWIPQIITNVVRDSRKPLHPHYILGITITRIAIPLYAFGCPHNFMRIEPDKSWCICLALFTGLQASILLLQHYFGARCFIPRQILPEKYSYYRRFHQGSNRAIDCVICMTTIELGQRSNDCMVTPCDHFFHSGCLQRWMDIKMECPTCRRPLPPS
;
A
#
# COMPACT_ATOMS: atom_id res chain seq x y z
N MET A 1 12.78 -42.97 -21.41
CA MET A 1 13.94 -42.06 -21.42
C MET A 1 13.67 -40.94 -22.42
N GLY A 2 13.43 -39.67 -22.09
CA GLY A 2 13.20 -38.99 -20.80
C GLY A 2 12.47 -37.65 -21.05
N PRO A 3 11.90 -36.99 -20.03
CA PRO A 3 11.38 -35.64 -20.14
C PRO A 3 12.37 -34.66 -19.50
N MET A 4 13.30 -34.11 -20.29
CA MET A 4 14.30 -33.16 -19.79
C MET A 4 14.48 -31.97 -20.75
N LYS A 5 13.36 -31.44 -21.28
CA LYS A 5 13.37 -30.26 -22.19
C LYS A 5 12.55 -29.06 -21.70
N SER A 6 11.75 -29.17 -20.63
CA SER A 6 11.00 -28.00 -20.12
C SER A 6 11.82 -27.08 -19.21
N TRP A 7 12.88 -27.59 -18.58
CA TRP A 7 13.76 -26.83 -17.69
C TRP A 7 14.72 -25.89 -18.43
N ASP A 8 15.19 -26.24 -19.62
CA ASP A 8 16.05 -25.36 -20.43
C ASP A 8 15.31 -24.10 -20.89
N SER A 9 14.01 -24.20 -21.17
CA SER A 9 13.22 -23.03 -21.58
C SER A 9 13.07 -22.00 -20.45
N TRP A 10 12.99 -22.45 -19.19
CA TRP A 10 12.96 -21.59 -18.01
C TRP A 10 14.33 -20.97 -17.69
N SER A 11 15.41 -21.72 -17.88
CA SER A 11 16.79 -21.21 -17.74
C SER A 11 17.08 -20.11 -18.75
N ILE A 12 16.62 -20.27 -20.00
CA ILE A 12 16.74 -19.25 -21.05
C ILE A 12 15.87 -18.03 -20.73
N LEU A 13 14.64 -18.23 -20.25
CA LEU A 13 13.74 -17.16 -19.82
C LEU A 13 14.36 -16.30 -18.69
N PHE A 14 14.96 -16.97 -17.70
CA PHE A 14 15.63 -16.33 -16.56
C PHE A 14 16.88 -15.57 -17.00
N ARG A 15 17.68 -16.14 -17.93
CA ARG A 15 18.84 -15.47 -18.54
C ARG A 15 18.44 -14.28 -19.41
N PHE A 16 17.30 -14.35 -20.10
CA PHE A 16 16.80 -13.25 -20.93
C PHE A 16 16.23 -12.10 -20.07
N LEU A 17 15.49 -12.43 -19.02
CA LEU A 17 14.98 -11.44 -18.04
C LEU A 17 16.13 -10.80 -17.24
N SER A 18 17.13 -11.59 -16.83
CA SER A 18 18.35 -11.10 -16.17
C SER A 18 19.23 -10.26 -17.11
N GLY A 19 19.35 -10.65 -18.39
CA GLY A 19 20.09 -9.90 -19.40
C GLY A 19 19.44 -8.56 -19.76
N LEU A 20 18.10 -8.50 -19.87
CA LEU A 20 17.38 -7.25 -20.06
C LEU A 20 17.55 -6.31 -18.86
N TRP A 21 17.65 -6.88 -17.65
CA TRP A 21 17.86 -6.14 -16.41
C TRP A 21 19.28 -5.58 -16.29
N PHE A 22 20.30 -6.34 -16.72
CA PHE A 22 21.70 -5.86 -16.78
C PHE A 22 21.87 -4.68 -17.73
N ILE A 23 21.18 -4.69 -18.88
CA ILE A 23 21.21 -3.58 -19.84
C ILE A 23 20.55 -2.33 -19.26
N PHE A 24 19.43 -2.46 -18.53
CA PHE A 24 18.80 -1.33 -17.85
C PHE A 24 19.62 -0.78 -16.66
N ALA A 25 20.35 -1.65 -15.94
CA ALA A 25 21.20 -1.24 -14.83
C ALA A 25 22.50 -0.52 -15.27
N VAL A 26 23.00 -0.82 -16.47
CA VAL A 26 24.28 -0.29 -16.98
C VAL A 26 24.12 1.04 -17.75
N ILE A 27 22.91 1.38 -18.23
CA ILE A 27 22.70 2.58 -19.08
C ILE A 27 22.46 3.87 -18.28
N TRP A 28 22.25 3.82 -16.95
CA TRP A 28 22.07 5.04 -16.15
C TRP A 28 23.25 5.33 -15.21
N PRO A 29 23.84 6.54 -15.29
CA PRO A 29 24.93 6.92 -14.41
C PRO A 29 24.44 7.01 -12.97
N VAL A 30 25.07 6.22 -12.10
CA VAL A 30 24.90 6.26 -10.65
C VAL A 30 25.46 7.58 -10.13
N ASN A 31 24.60 8.60 -9.97
CA ASN A 31 24.95 9.73 -9.13
C ASN A 31 24.88 9.28 -7.67
N GLY A 32 26.05 8.96 -7.11
CA GLY A 32 26.21 8.63 -5.72
C GLY A 32 25.67 9.75 -4.84
N LEU A 33 24.61 9.46 -4.09
CA LEU A 33 24.16 10.30 -2.99
C LEU A 33 25.26 10.31 -1.92
N ARG A 34 26.01 11.42 -1.86
CA ARG A 34 26.93 11.71 -0.76
C ARG A 34 26.17 11.66 0.57
N PRO A 35 26.77 11.12 1.64
CA PRO A 35 26.21 11.28 2.99
C PRO A 35 26.17 12.77 3.34
N LEU A 36 25.01 13.26 3.77
CA LEU A 36 24.85 14.61 4.32
C LEU A 36 25.70 14.75 5.59
N ARG A 37 26.92 15.27 5.41
CA ARG A 37 27.76 15.77 6.49
C ARG A 37 27.09 17.03 7.05
N GLN A 38 26.42 16.91 8.20
CA GLN A 38 25.97 18.07 8.98
C GLN A 38 27.20 18.92 9.33
N ARG A 39 27.21 20.18 8.88
CA ARG A 39 28.11 21.20 9.41
C ARG A 39 27.50 21.73 10.72
N PRO A 40 28.28 21.82 11.81
CA PRO A 40 27.83 22.49 13.02
C PRO A 40 27.74 24.00 12.75
N ARG A 41 26.56 24.59 13.01
CA ARG A 41 26.44 26.05 13.13
C ARG A 41 26.85 26.43 14.55
N SER A 42 27.91 27.23 14.63
CA SER A 42 28.43 27.83 15.85
C SER A 42 27.42 28.83 16.42
N TRP A 43 27.28 28.81 17.74
CA TRP A 43 26.73 29.90 18.53
C TRP A 43 27.66 31.12 18.45
N GLY A 44 27.07 32.30 18.25
CA GLY A 44 27.77 33.58 18.25
C GLY A 44 27.00 34.64 17.45
N ASP A 45 26.29 35.49 18.20
CA ASP A 45 25.87 36.86 17.91
C ASP A 45 25.19 37.19 16.56
N GLU A 46 23.90 37.54 16.59
CA GLU A 46 23.46 38.83 16.05
C GLU A 46 22.02 39.18 16.47
N TRP A 47 21.86 40.46 16.76
CA TRP A 47 20.70 41.12 17.33
C TRP A 47 19.49 41.18 16.38
N LEU A 48 18.30 41.36 16.98
CA LEU A 48 16.98 41.64 16.39
C LEU A 48 17.04 42.56 15.14
N PRO A 49 16.03 42.43 14.25
CA PRO A 49 15.05 43.51 14.26
C PRO A 49 13.60 43.03 14.32
N LEU A 50 12.88 43.67 15.24
CA LEU A 50 11.42 43.76 15.31
C LEU A 50 10.90 44.37 13.99
N GLY A 51 10.51 43.52 13.05
CA GLY A 51 9.85 43.92 11.80
C GLY A 51 8.33 43.99 11.98
N LYS A 52 7.80 45.22 11.99
CA LYS A 52 6.39 45.54 11.75
C LYS A 52 5.91 44.90 10.44
N GLU A 53 4.93 44.02 10.53
CA GLU A 53 3.92 43.84 9.47
C GLU A 53 2.55 43.73 10.14
N GLU A 54 1.95 44.89 10.40
CA GLU A 54 0.51 45.04 10.53
C GLU A 54 -0.09 45.24 9.13
N HIS A 55 -1.32 44.74 8.98
CA HIS A 55 -2.25 44.90 7.85
C HIS A 55 -2.16 43.88 6.72
N GLU A 56 -2.96 42.81 6.85
CA GLU A 56 -4.19 42.65 6.06
C GLU A 56 -5.00 41.44 6.60
N LEU A 57 -6.18 41.70 7.21
CA LEU A 57 -7.37 40.84 7.40
C LEU A 57 -8.10 41.18 8.71
N GLY A 58 -9.24 41.89 8.61
CA GLY A 58 -10.44 41.92 9.48
C GLY A 58 -10.34 41.94 11.04
N PRO A 59 -11.36 42.45 11.76
CA PRO A 59 -11.37 42.39 13.22
C PRO A 59 -11.65 40.94 13.68
N PHE A 60 -10.60 40.28 14.14
CA PHE A 60 -10.57 39.09 15.01
C PHE A 60 -11.27 37.81 14.51
N SER A 61 -10.68 37.10 13.55
CA SER A 61 -10.85 35.64 13.51
C SER A 61 -9.97 35.02 14.59
N SER A 62 -10.57 34.62 15.71
CA SER A 62 -9.84 33.93 16.77
C SER A 62 -9.22 32.63 16.24
N TRP A 63 -7.96 32.34 16.58
CA TRP A 63 -7.33 31.09 16.18
C TRP A 63 -7.98 29.93 16.93
N ASN A 64 -8.53 28.98 16.18
CA ASN A 64 -8.95 27.70 16.73
C ASN A 64 -7.71 26.82 16.89
N ILE A 65 -7.17 26.78 18.11
CA ILE A 65 -5.99 25.98 18.46
C ILE A 65 -6.35 24.51 18.78
N THR A 66 -7.60 24.10 18.57
CA THR A 66 -8.05 22.71 18.74
C THR A 66 -7.32 21.81 17.75
N GLY A 67 -6.67 20.76 18.25
CA GLY A 67 -5.97 19.79 17.41
C GLY A 67 -4.94 18.98 18.18
N THR A 68 -4.33 18.06 17.44
CA THR A 68 -3.21 17.24 17.93
C THR A 68 -1.91 17.94 17.57
N TYR A 69 -1.04 18.20 18.55
CA TYR A 69 0.28 18.75 18.36
C TYR A 69 1.30 17.65 18.62
N ARG A 70 2.28 17.51 17.74
CA ARG A 70 3.38 16.57 17.90
C ARG A 70 4.70 17.31 17.95
N GLY A 71 5.54 16.95 18.90
CA GLY A 71 6.93 17.35 18.87
C GLY A 71 7.74 16.76 20.00
N ASN A 72 8.68 17.53 20.53
CA ASN A 72 9.75 17.04 21.38
C ASN A 72 9.77 17.79 22.71
N TRP A 73 10.21 17.09 23.75
CA TRP A 73 10.48 17.67 25.05
C TRP A 73 11.95 17.49 25.43
N LYS A 74 12.49 18.44 26.21
CA LYS A 74 13.88 18.39 26.71
C LYS A 74 14.01 19.14 28.03
N PHE A 75 14.77 18.60 28.98
CA PHE A 75 15.16 19.34 30.18
C PHE A 75 16.16 20.46 29.87
N LEU A 76 15.99 21.62 30.51
CA LEU A 76 16.91 22.76 30.39
C LEU A 76 18.25 22.51 31.09
N GLU A 77 18.23 21.84 32.24
CA GLU A 77 19.43 21.54 33.02
C GLU A 77 19.72 20.03 32.99
N SER A 78 20.95 19.66 32.59
CA SER A 78 21.38 18.26 32.47
C SER A 78 21.89 17.66 33.78
N ALA A 79 21.91 18.42 34.87
CA ALA A 79 22.48 18.03 36.14
C ALA A 79 21.43 18.17 37.25
N ASN A 80 21.14 17.04 37.90
CA ASN A 80 20.18 16.85 38.99
C ASN A 80 18.71 16.78 38.55
N SER A 81 18.28 15.58 38.13
CA SER A 81 16.89 15.15 38.32
C SER A 81 16.57 15.25 39.82
N SER A 82 15.46 15.90 40.13
CA SER A 82 14.96 16.13 41.49
C SER A 82 14.78 14.82 42.28
N SER A 83 14.91 14.92 43.60
CA SER A 83 15.15 13.80 44.52
C SER A 83 13.90 13.05 45.03
N LYS A 84 12.70 13.30 44.49
CA LYS A 84 11.44 12.77 45.07
C LYS A 84 10.70 11.72 44.21
N PHE A 85 10.91 11.67 42.89
CA PHE A 85 10.23 10.71 42.01
C PHE A 85 11.24 9.98 41.11
N PRO A 86 11.13 8.65 40.93
CA PRO A 86 12.12 7.88 40.18
C PRO A 86 12.19 8.32 38.71
N ASP A 87 13.38 8.84 38.39
CA ASP A 87 13.97 9.28 37.13
C ASP A 87 13.15 9.10 35.84
N PHE A 88 12.79 10.24 35.23
CA PHE A 88 12.80 10.37 33.77
C PHE A 88 14.22 9.97 33.29
N ARG A 89 14.41 8.70 32.90
CA ARG A 89 15.73 8.16 32.52
C ARG A 89 16.32 8.86 31.30
N ASN A 90 15.45 9.35 30.41
CA ASN A 90 15.83 10.07 29.21
C ASN A 90 15.77 11.59 29.42
N SER A 91 16.77 12.31 28.91
CA SER A 91 16.84 13.79 29.00
C SER A 91 16.02 14.51 27.92
N ASN A 92 15.56 13.76 26.91
CA ASN A 92 14.72 14.21 25.83
C ASN A 92 13.77 13.08 25.39
N GLY A 93 12.70 13.45 24.69
CA GLY A 93 11.79 12.49 24.12
C GLY A 93 10.75 13.14 23.22
N ASN A 94 9.76 12.35 22.79
CA ASN A 94 8.66 12.81 21.97
C ASN A 94 7.41 13.07 22.82
N SER A 95 6.66 14.12 22.53
CA SER A 95 5.39 14.43 23.17
C SER A 95 4.27 14.62 22.13
N ILE A 96 3.06 14.22 22.52
CA ILE A 96 1.83 14.45 21.77
C ILE A 96 0.88 15.21 22.70
N LEU A 97 0.41 16.38 22.26
CA LEU A 97 -0.57 17.17 22.98
C LEU A 97 -1.89 17.14 22.20
N GLU A 98 -2.98 16.72 22.82
CA GLU A 98 -4.32 16.85 22.25
C GLU A 98 -5.03 17.97 23.00
N LEU A 99 -5.25 19.09 22.32
CA LEU A 99 -5.85 20.29 22.90
C LEU A 99 -7.21 20.55 22.27
N ILE A 100 -8.19 20.92 23.09
CA ILE A 100 -9.52 21.35 22.69
C ILE A 100 -9.73 22.76 23.22
N SER A 101 -10.02 23.70 22.32
CA SER A 101 -10.23 25.10 22.64
C SER A 101 -11.70 25.47 22.51
N THR A 102 -12.30 25.97 23.58
CA THR A 102 -13.68 26.47 23.60
C THR A 102 -13.69 27.98 23.86
N PRO A 103 -14.42 28.79 23.06
CA PRO A 103 -14.49 30.22 23.30
C PRO A 103 -15.23 30.51 24.61
N THR A 104 -14.70 31.42 25.42
CA THR A 104 -15.37 31.87 26.65
C THR A 104 -16.27 33.07 26.40
N LYS A 105 -17.03 33.49 27.42
CA LYS A 105 -17.82 34.74 27.39
C LYS A 105 -16.95 35.99 27.23
N ILE A 106 -15.64 35.90 27.52
CA ILE A 106 -14.69 37.01 27.38
C ILE A 106 -14.09 36.98 25.97
N THR A 107 -14.23 38.07 25.23
CA THR A 107 -13.70 38.20 23.87
C THR A 107 -12.18 38.03 23.85
N GLY A 108 -11.69 37.12 23.01
CA GLY A 108 -10.25 36.85 22.87
C GLY A 108 -9.67 35.90 23.93
N VAL A 109 -10.50 35.34 24.81
CA VAL A 109 -10.10 34.34 25.82
C VAL A 109 -10.80 33.02 25.53
N HIS A 110 -10.01 31.98 25.27
CA HIS A 110 -10.52 30.63 25.04
C HIS A 110 -10.13 29.74 26.21
N TYR A 111 -11.06 28.95 26.70
CA TYR A 111 -10.77 27.87 27.64
C TYR A 111 -10.15 26.71 26.85
N VAL A 112 -9.12 26.09 27.41
CA VAL A 112 -8.39 25.01 26.76
C VAL A 112 -8.33 23.82 27.70
N GLN A 113 -8.75 22.68 27.22
CA GLN A 113 -8.63 21.41 27.93
C GLN A 113 -7.91 20.41 27.04
N GLY A 114 -7.08 19.55 27.62
CA GLY A 114 -6.34 18.60 26.84
C GLY A 114 -5.62 17.53 27.63
N ILE A 115 -4.88 16.73 26.89
CA ILE A 115 -4.00 15.69 27.43
C ILE A 115 -2.63 15.80 26.78
N ILE A 116 -1.59 15.67 27.59
CA ILE A 116 -0.20 15.60 27.13
C ILE A 116 0.27 14.17 27.36
N ILE A 117 0.74 13.53 26.29
CA ILE A 117 1.26 12.17 26.28
C ILE A 117 2.76 12.25 25.99
N PHE A 118 3.59 11.85 26.95
CA PHE A 118 5.03 11.73 26.79
C PHE A 118 5.38 10.29 26.40
N HIS A 119 6.02 10.15 25.24
CA HIS A 119 6.63 8.92 24.78
C HIS A 119 8.11 8.90 25.17
N ASP A 120 8.67 7.69 25.35
CA ASP A 120 10.08 7.45 25.69
C ASP A 120 10.51 7.97 27.08
N VAL A 121 9.58 8.03 28.04
CA VAL A 121 9.88 8.45 29.42
C VAL A 121 10.57 7.35 30.24
N PHE A 122 10.21 6.09 29.98
CA PHE A 122 10.74 4.90 30.66
C PHE A 122 11.26 3.88 29.63
N ASP A 123 12.30 3.12 29.96
CA ASP A 123 12.87 2.10 29.08
C ASP A 123 11.83 1.04 28.67
N ASN A 124 11.99 0.52 27.45
CA ASN A 124 11.12 -0.43 26.73
C ASN A 124 10.83 -1.78 27.44
N GLU A 125 11.21 -1.97 28.71
CA GLU A 125 11.08 -3.26 29.39
C GLU A 125 9.64 -3.59 29.79
N HIS A 126 8.76 -2.60 29.94
CA HIS A 126 7.34 -2.81 30.20
C HIS A 126 6.52 -2.00 29.18
N ASP A 127 5.54 -2.64 28.54
CA ASP A 127 4.55 -2.12 27.57
C ASP A 127 3.63 -1.01 28.17
N VAL A 128 4.23 -0.03 28.84
CA VAL A 128 3.54 1.12 29.42
C VAL A 128 3.40 2.14 28.31
N ARG A 129 2.24 2.10 27.65
CA ARG A 129 1.67 3.21 26.88
C ARG A 129 2.02 4.52 27.62
N GLY A 130 2.68 5.43 26.93
CA GLY A 130 3.34 6.61 27.49
C GLY A 130 2.60 7.34 28.62
N ALA A 131 3.40 7.95 29.48
CA ALA A 131 3.09 8.95 30.48
C ALA A 131 2.01 9.95 30.04
N GLN A 132 0.83 9.99 30.69
CA GLN A 132 -0.27 10.91 30.33
C GLN A 132 -0.58 11.90 31.46
N ILE A 133 -0.60 13.21 31.17
CA ILE A 133 -0.98 14.29 32.08
C ILE A 133 -2.24 14.98 31.54
N ARG A 134 -3.24 15.24 32.39
CA ARG A 134 -4.42 16.04 32.02
C ARG A 134 -4.13 17.50 32.28
N VAL A 135 -4.46 18.37 31.33
CA VAL A 135 -4.18 19.80 31.44
C VAL A 135 -5.43 20.63 31.18
N GLU A 136 -5.60 21.68 31.96
CA GLU A 136 -6.66 22.67 31.81
C GLU A 136 -6.07 24.06 31.88
N GLY A 137 -6.61 25.00 31.11
CA GLY A 137 -5.99 26.28 30.96
C GLY A 137 -6.78 27.28 30.15
N VAL A 138 -6.10 28.37 29.83
CA VAL A 138 -6.67 29.50 29.12
C VAL A 138 -5.69 29.94 28.02
N TYR A 139 -6.23 30.15 26.82
CA TYR A 139 -5.53 30.74 25.70
C TYR A 139 -6.01 32.17 25.49
N ILE A 140 -5.09 33.12 25.54
CA ILE A 140 -5.35 34.54 25.35
C ILE A 140 -4.87 34.94 23.95
N TRP A 141 -5.83 35.05 23.03
CA TRP A 141 -5.63 35.25 21.60
C TRP A 141 -4.78 36.49 21.27
N PRO A 142 -5.07 37.70 21.80
CA PRO A 142 -4.29 38.90 21.49
C PRO A 142 -2.80 38.79 21.82
N PHE A 143 -2.45 38.05 22.88
CA PHE A 143 -1.07 37.89 23.34
C PHE A 143 -0.43 36.58 22.87
N ARG A 144 -1.20 35.70 22.21
CA ARG A 144 -0.78 34.36 21.77
C ARG A 144 -0.21 33.49 22.90
N GLN A 145 -0.65 33.74 24.13
CA GLN A 145 -0.19 33.05 25.33
C GLN A 145 -1.20 31.96 25.70
N LEU A 146 -0.71 30.75 25.85
CA LEU A 146 -1.42 29.59 26.40
C LEU A 146 -0.85 29.33 27.80
N ARG A 147 -1.70 29.35 28.82
CA ARG A 147 -1.31 28.96 30.18
C ARG A 147 -2.18 27.78 30.59
N MET A 148 -1.56 26.69 31.00
CA MET A 148 -2.23 25.46 31.43
C MET A 148 -1.66 25.00 32.76
N VAL A 149 -2.49 24.27 33.51
CA VAL A 149 -2.15 23.64 34.78
C VAL A 149 -2.52 22.17 34.69
N ALA A 150 -1.73 21.28 35.28
CA ALA A 150 -2.10 19.87 35.36
C ALA A 150 -3.31 19.68 36.30
N ASN A 151 -4.32 18.93 35.84
CA ASN A 151 -5.51 18.64 36.62
C ASN A 151 -5.47 17.20 37.17
N SER A 152 -5.15 17.07 38.45
CA SER A 152 -5.05 15.80 39.20
C SER A 152 -6.36 15.00 39.32
N GLY A 153 -7.51 15.55 38.92
CA GLY A 153 -8.77 14.82 38.93
C GLY A 153 -9.10 14.25 40.31
N LYS A 154 -9.12 15.10 41.35
CA LYS A 154 -9.64 14.71 42.67
C LYS A 154 -11.09 14.23 42.49
N GLU A 155 -11.30 12.91 42.49
CA GLU A 155 -12.60 12.31 42.71
C GLU A 155 -13.12 12.86 44.05
N GLY A 156 -14.18 13.66 43.99
CA GLY A 156 -14.83 14.16 45.18
C GLY A 156 -15.51 13.02 45.94
N GLU A 157 -14.82 12.43 46.90
CA GLU A 157 -15.48 11.89 48.09
C GLU A 157 -15.89 13.08 48.96
N PHE A 158 -17.08 13.62 48.69
CA PHE A 158 -17.70 14.63 49.54
C PHE A 158 -18.39 13.96 50.72
N GLY A 159 -17.75 14.02 51.88
CA GLY A 159 -18.36 13.78 53.18
C GLY A 159 -17.74 14.74 54.20
N GLN A 160 -18.48 15.82 54.50
CA GLN A 160 -18.39 16.67 55.69
C GLN A 160 -16.98 17.06 56.18
N GLU A 161 -16.57 18.30 55.91
CA GLU A 161 -16.40 19.34 56.95
C GLU A 161 -15.86 20.64 56.33
N ASP A 162 -16.48 21.74 56.79
CA ASP A 162 -15.95 23.09 56.94
C ASP A 162 -15.83 24.05 55.74
N ASP A 163 -16.91 24.83 55.62
CA ASP A 163 -16.87 26.29 55.52
C ASP A 163 -15.59 26.85 56.16
N TYR A 164 -14.65 27.37 55.36
CA TYR A 164 -13.71 28.47 55.61
C TYR A 164 -12.61 28.33 54.56
N LEU A 165 -12.65 29.12 53.47
CA LEU A 165 -11.48 29.68 52.75
C LEU A 165 -11.94 30.30 51.42
N LEU A 166 -12.51 31.49 51.56
CA LEU A 166 -12.84 32.42 50.49
C LEU A 166 -11.64 33.38 50.31
N SER A 167 -10.68 33.07 49.43
CA SER A 167 -9.67 34.05 48.98
C SER A 167 -8.75 33.60 47.84
N ASN A 168 -9.27 33.05 46.72
CA ASN A 168 -8.49 33.09 45.47
C ASN A 168 -9.38 33.00 44.20
N PRO A 169 -9.39 34.01 43.30
CA PRO A 169 -10.27 34.03 42.12
C PRO A 169 -9.94 32.96 41.05
N TYR A 170 -8.84 32.22 41.18
CA TYR A 170 -8.47 31.15 40.25
C TYR A 170 -9.13 29.78 40.52
N HIS A 171 -9.82 29.63 41.65
CA HIS A 171 -10.39 28.33 42.04
C HIS A 171 -11.84 28.10 41.53
N LEU A 172 -12.41 29.06 40.79
CA LEU A 172 -13.79 29.01 40.27
C LEU A 172 -13.95 28.27 38.93
N LEU A 173 -12.87 27.83 38.29
CA LEU A 173 -12.91 27.07 37.02
C LEU A 173 -13.18 25.57 37.20
N GLY A 174 -12.93 25.00 38.39
CA GLY A 174 -13.13 23.56 38.65
C GLY A 174 -14.59 23.12 38.78
N VAL A 175 -15.53 24.06 38.96
CA VAL A 175 -16.94 23.74 39.28
C VAL A 175 -17.78 23.38 38.04
N PHE A 176 -17.29 23.64 36.82
CA PHE A 176 -18.04 23.39 35.58
C PHE A 176 -17.57 22.17 34.76
N SER A 177 -16.60 21.39 35.25
CA SER A 177 -15.91 20.33 34.48
C SER A 177 -16.57 18.93 34.53
N SER A 178 -17.54 18.68 35.40
CA SER A 178 -17.95 17.29 35.73
C SER A 178 -19.04 16.65 34.85
N GLN A 179 -19.54 17.29 33.78
CA GLN A 179 -20.75 16.79 33.09
C GLN A 179 -20.61 16.31 31.64
N VAL A 180 -19.42 16.21 31.06
CA VAL A 180 -19.28 15.67 29.70
C VAL A 180 -18.05 14.77 29.60
N PHE A 181 -18.19 13.48 29.91
CA PHE A 181 -17.50 12.32 29.30
C PHE A 181 -17.81 11.07 30.15
N LEU A 182 -18.89 10.39 29.81
CA LEU A 182 -19.20 9.05 30.31
C LEU A 182 -18.57 8.03 29.35
N GLU A 183 -17.43 7.46 29.72
CA GLU A 183 -16.96 6.20 29.13
C GLU A 183 -16.19 5.35 30.17
N SER A 184 -16.55 4.07 30.23
CA SER A 184 -16.15 3.01 31.19
C SER A 184 -15.89 1.73 30.36
N PRO A 185 -15.22 0.62 30.81
CA PRO A 185 -14.92 0.28 32.21
C PRO A 185 -13.51 -0.27 32.54
N ARG A 186 -13.04 0.12 33.73
CA ARG A 186 -12.28 -0.65 34.73
C ARG A 186 -10.84 -1.11 34.46
N GLU A 187 -10.46 -1.60 33.27
CA GLU A 187 -9.07 -2.09 33.06
C GLU A 187 -8.04 -0.97 32.89
N LYS A 188 -8.41 0.11 32.19
CA LYS A 188 -7.55 1.31 32.06
C LYS A 188 -7.33 2.01 33.41
N ILE A 189 -8.29 1.92 34.33
CA ILE A 189 -8.25 2.61 35.64
C ILE A 189 -7.22 1.96 36.58
N TRP A 190 -7.09 0.63 36.54
CA TRP A 190 -6.18 -0.09 37.44
C TRP A 190 -4.70 0.08 37.10
N LYS A 191 -4.37 0.14 35.79
CA LYS A 191 -3.02 0.51 35.32
C LYS A 191 -2.68 1.99 35.57
N ARG A 192 -3.68 2.88 35.59
CA ARG A 192 -3.50 4.33 35.83
C ARG A 192 -3.11 4.66 37.27
N LYS A 193 -3.69 3.94 38.25
CA LYS A 193 -3.39 4.11 39.67
C LYS A 193 -1.94 3.79 40.07
N HIS A 194 -1.17 3.12 39.20
CA HIS A 194 0.22 2.71 39.47
C HIS A 194 1.26 3.40 38.58
N SER A 195 0.88 4.45 37.83
CA SER A 195 1.87 5.17 37.00
C SER A 195 2.62 6.22 37.85
N PRO A 196 3.96 6.34 37.76
CA PRO A 196 4.75 7.29 38.56
C PRO A 196 4.29 8.75 38.39
N ILE A 197 3.75 9.08 37.22
CA ILE A 197 3.26 10.40 36.87
C ILE A 197 1.93 10.74 37.54
N TYR A 198 1.11 9.73 37.84
CA TYR A 198 -0.13 9.94 38.59
C TYR A 198 0.14 10.32 40.06
N GLU A 199 1.22 9.83 40.65
CA GLU A 199 1.67 10.29 41.98
C GLU A 199 2.28 11.69 41.92
N MET A 200 3.07 11.99 40.89
CA MET A 200 3.62 13.34 40.65
C MET A 200 2.50 14.38 40.49
N GLU A 201 1.45 14.07 39.72
CA GLU A 201 0.28 14.93 39.50
C GLU A 201 -0.53 15.21 40.78
N LYS A 202 -0.40 14.37 41.82
CA LYS A 202 -1.08 14.57 43.12
C LYS A 202 -0.31 15.46 44.08
N HIS A 203 1.01 15.47 43.98
CA HIS A 203 1.90 16.12 44.95
C HIS A 203 2.64 17.35 44.41
N CYS A 204 2.63 17.55 43.08
CA CYS A 204 3.31 18.66 42.43
C CYS A 204 2.31 19.50 41.63
N ASN A 205 2.34 20.82 41.85
CA ASN A 205 1.64 21.76 41.00
C ASN A 205 2.46 21.94 39.74
N ILE A 206 1.90 21.60 38.58
CA ILE A 206 2.58 21.71 37.29
C ILE A 206 1.94 22.85 36.51
N GLU A 207 2.75 23.85 36.16
CA GLU A 207 2.35 24.96 35.31
C GLU A 207 3.02 24.85 33.95
N ILE A 208 2.27 25.15 32.89
CA ILE A 208 2.74 25.12 31.51
C ILE A 208 2.43 26.47 30.88
N ALA A 209 3.48 27.20 30.54
CA ALA A 209 3.39 28.46 29.81
C ALA A 209 3.87 28.23 28.37
N ALA A 210 3.01 28.46 27.39
CA ALA A 210 3.33 28.26 25.98
C ALA A 210 2.95 29.46 25.10
N GLN A 211 3.75 29.69 24.07
CA GLN A 211 3.50 30.67 23.03
C GLN A 211 3.12 29.95 21.74
N ILE A 212 2.02 30.40 21.12
CA ILE A 212 1.52 29.84 19.86
C ILE A 212 1.85 30.79 18.73
N SER A 213 2.54 30.29 17.70
CA SER A 213 2.86 31.03 16.49
C SER A 213 2.32 30.31 15.26
N ARG A 214 2.04 31.04 14.18
CA ARG A 214 1.62 30.45 12.90
C ARG A 214 2.87 30.14 12.09
N ALA A 215 3.08 28.87 11.75
CA ALA A 215 4.16 28.46 10.86
C ALA A 215 3.79 28.83 9.42
N SER A 216 4.65 29.60 8.75
CA SER A 216 4.44 30.00 7.36
C SER A 216 4.39 28.76 6.46
N SER A 217 3.25 28.49 5.83
CA SER A 217 3.13 27.48 4.78
C SER A 217 3.97 27.93 3.58
N GLY A 218 5.02 27.18 3.24
CA GLY A 218 5.78 27.41 2.02
C GLY A 218 4.93 27.08 0.80
N LYS A 219 4.26 28.10 0.21
CA LYS A 219 3.61 28.25 -1.12
C LYS A 219 2.84 27.08 -1.79
N ASN A 220 2.88 25.83 -1.32
CA ASN A 220 2.35 24.65 -2.00
C ASN A 220 1.56 23.70 -1.08
N ASP A 221 1.47 23.97 0.22
CA ASP A 221 0.64 23.17 1.12
C ASP A 221 -0.67 23.92 1.35
N GLY A 222 -1.78 23.27 1.00
CA GLY A 222 -3.12 23.86 0.98
C GLY A 222 -3.46 24.64 2.25
N ASP A 223 -4.28 25.65 2.03
CA ASP A 223 -4.77 26.75 2.86
C ASP A 223 -5.20 26.40 4.31
N GLN A 224 -4.30 25.85 5.13
CA GLN A 224 -4.55 25.60 6.55
C GLN A 224 -3.36 26.00 7.42
N ASP A 225 -3.69 26.72 8.49
CA ASP A 225 -2.75 27.33 9.42
C ASP A 225 -2.07 26.24 10.25
N LYS A 226 -0.78 26.02 10.00
CA LYS A 226 0.04 25.20 10.90
C LYS A 226 0.40 26.06 12.10
N TYR A 227 0.12 25.56 13.30
CA TYR A 227 0.49 26.20 14.55
C TYR A 227 1.75 25.55 15.12
N TYR A 228 2.68 26.38 15.56
CA TYR A 228 3.86 26.00 16.32
C TYR A 228 3.66 26.44 17.77
N LEU A 229 3.79 25.48 18.67
CA LEU A 229 3.66 25.65 20.11
C LEU A 229 5.04 25.47 20.73
N GLU A 230 5.53 26.52 21.38
CA GLU A 230 6.75 26.49 22.18
C GLU A 230 6.35 26.79 23.62
N GLY A 231 6.58 25.84 24.52
CA GLY A 231 6.15 25.92 25.90
C GLY A 231 7.24 25.53 26.88
N LEU A 232 7.09 26.04 28.09
CA LEU A 232 7.92 25.75 29.24
C LEU A 232 7.01 25.16 30.31
N MET A 233 7.38 23.99 30.81
CA MET A 233 6.69 23.28 31.87
C MET A 233 7.55 23.37 33.12
N GLU A 234 6.98 23.94 34.18
CA GLU A 234 7.64 24.23 35.44
C GLU A 234 6.79 23.69 36.60
N SER A 235 7.44 23.37 37.71
CA SER A 235 6.76 23.05 38.97
C SER A 235 7.10 24.12 39.99
N PRO A 236 6.25 25.12 40.23
CA PRO A 236 6.49 26.07 41.31
C PRO A 236 6.60 25.33 42.65
N SER A 237 7.65 25.64 43.42
CA SER A 237 7.88 25.10 44.76
C SER A 237 6.74 25.53 45.69
N VAL A 238 6.10 24.57 46.35
CA VAL A 238 5.11 24.82 47.40
C VAL A 238 5.82 24.61 48.74
N ASP A 239 6.25 25.71 49.37
CA ASP A 239 6.92 25.81 50.68
C ASP A 239 8.18 24.93 50.90
N ASP A 240 9.35 25.57 51.02
CA ASP A 240 10.67 25.09 51.50
C ASP A 240 11.20 23.70 51.03
N ASP A 241 10.52 23.03 50.11
CA ASP A 241 10.92 21.74 49.54
C ASP A 241 11.29 21.86 48.05
N VAL A 242 12.36 21.13 47.73
CA VAL A 242 13.01 20.92 46.43
C VAL A 242 12.02 20.82 45.27
N ASP A 243 12.31 21.53 44.16
CA ASP A 243 11.56 21.49 42.91
C ASP A 243 11.21 20.06 42.49
N CYS A 244 9.95 19.81 42.13
CA CYS A 244 9.49 18.47 41.78
C CYS A 244 10.18 17.90 40.54
N PHE A 245 10.56 18.74 39.57
CA PHE A 245 11.36 18.39 38.40
C PHE A 245 11.98 19.65 37.79
N SER A 246 13.09 19.49 37.07
CA SER A 246 13.75 20.59 36.38
C SER A 246 12.91 21.08 35.19
N PRO A 247 12.94 22.39 34.86
CA PRO A 247 12.09 22.95 33.83
C PRO A 247 12.26 22.23 32.48
N MET A 248 11.14 21.87 31.85
CA MET A 248 11.09 21.15 30.58
C MET A 248 10.62 22.07 29.46
N LEU A 249 11.39 22.13 28.37
CA LEU A 249 10.99 22.79 27.13
C LEU A 249 10.14 21.83 26.28
N LEU A 250 9.01 22.32 25.78
CA LEU A 250 8.04 21.62 24.94
C LEU A 250 7.93 22.32 23.58
N ASN A 251 8.41 21.68 22.52
CA ASN A 251 8.27 22.19 21.16
C ASN A 251 7.34 21.28 20.37
N ALA A 252 6.20 21.77 19.89
CA ALA A 252 5.22 20.96 19.19
C ALA A 252 4.63 21.67 17.95
N THR A 253 4.28 20.88 16.94
CA THR A 253 3.68 21.35 15.68
C THR A 253 2.29 20.74 15.52
N SER A 254 1.31 21.54 15.11
CA SER A 254 -0.06 21.06 14.88
C SER A 254 -0.11 20.07 13.71
N VAL A 255 -0.78 18.94 13.91
CA VAL A 255 -1.09 17.93 12.91
C VAL A 255 -2.60 17.84 12.77
N ASN A 256 -3.12 18.11 11.57
CA ASN A 256 -4.55 17.94 11.29
C ASN A 256 -4.86 16.47 10.98
N THR A 257 -5.36 15.76 11.98
CA THR A 257 -5.69 14.33 11.92
C THR A 257 -6.93 14.06 11.04
N GLU A 258 -7.90 14.97 11.01
CA GLU A 258 -9.13 14.83 10.21
C GLU A 258 -8.85 14.85 8.70
N VAL A 259 -7.98 15.76 8.25
CA VAL A 259 -7.56 15.82 6.84
C VAL A 259 -6.84 14.54 6.44
N TYR A 260 -6.05 13.96 7.34
CA TYR A 260 -5.36 12.70 7.10
C TYR A 260 -6.35 11.53 6.94
N TYR A 261 -7.34 11.44 7.82
CA TYR A 261 -8.40 10.41 7.74
C TYR A 261 -9.26 10.57 6.48
N ASN A 262 -9.65 11.78 6.12
CA ASN A 262 -10.41 12.03 4.89
C ASN A 262 -9.62 11.63 3.63
N LYS A 263 -8.31 11.93 3.59
CA LYS A 263 -7.42 11.47 2.50
C LYS A 263 -7.31 9.94 2.46
N ALA A 264 -7.26 9.29 3.62
CA ALA A 264 -7.21 7.84 3.72
C ALA A 264 -8.47 7.18 3.17
N VAL A 265 -9.65 7.68 3.57
CA VAL A 265 -10.94 7.19 3.11
C VAL A 265 -11.11 7.40 1.60
N ASN A 266 -10.72 8.56 1.07
CA ASN A 266 -10.75 8.78 -0.38
C ASN A 266 -9.85 7.81 -1.16
N TYR A 267 -8.68 7.51 -0.61
CA TYR A 267 -7.78 6.50 -1.19
C TYR A 267 -8.41 5.11 -1.17
N THR A 268 -9.01 4.67 -0.06
CA THR A 268 -9.63 3.34 0.01
C THR A 268 -10.83 3.23 -0.93
N LEU A 269 -11.64 4.30 -1.08
CA LEU A 269 -12.72 4.36 -2.06
C LEU A 269 -12.21 4.22 -3.51
N MET A 270 -11.08 4.85 -3.83
CA MET A 270 -10.44 4.67 -5.13
C MET A 270 -10.01 3.20 -5.34
N VAL A 271 -9.38 2.58 -4.33
CA VAL A 271 -8.90 1.18 -4.41
C VAL A 271 -10.06 0.20 -4.54
N THR A 272 -11.17 0.40 -3.83
CA THR A 272 -12.36 -0.47 -3.94
C THR A 272 -12.97 -0.36 -5.33
N PHE A 273 -13.14 0.86 -5.86
CA PHE A 273 -13.64 1.09 -7.22
C PHE A 273 -12.75 0.43 -8.28
N ILE A 274 -11.43 0.60 -8.17
CA ILE A 274 -10.45 -0.05 -9.06
C ILE A 274 -10.58 -1.57 -9.00
N SER A 275 -10.70 -2.14 -7.80
CA SER A 275 -10.81 -3.59 -7.60
C SER A 275 -12.10 -4.13 -8.23
N PHE A 276 -13.22 -3.41 -8.11
CA PHE A 276 -14.46 -3.75 -8.79
C PHE A 276 -14.31 -3.74 -10.33
N LEU A 277 -13.67 -2.70 -10.88
CA LEU A 277 -13.40 -2.64 -12.33
C LEU A 277 -12.49 -3.80 -12.79
N GLN A 278 -11.50 -4.19 -11.99
CA GLN A 278 -10.64 -5.34 -12.25
C GLN A 278 -11.44 -6.65 -12.33
N VAL A 279 -12.42 -6.85 -11.43
CA VAL A 279 -13.33 -8.01 -11.50
C VAL A 279 -14.11 -8.02 -12.82
N LEU A 280 -14.70 -6.90 -13.23
CA LEU A 280 -15.46 -6.83 -14.49
C LEU A 280 -14.60 -7.14 -15.72
N LEU A 281 -13.36 -6.64 -15.73
CA LEU A 281 -12.40 -6.89 -16.80
C LEU A 281 -11.97 -8.36 -16.83
N LEU A 282 -11.71 -8.97 -15.65
CA LEU A 282 -11.38 -10.39 -15.54
C LEU A 282 -12.52 -11.28 -16.02
N ILE A 283 -13.77 -11.00 -15.64
CA ILE A 283 -14.95 -11.76 -16.11
C ILE A 283 -15.03 -11.73 -17.64
N ARG A 284 -14.92 -10.54 -18.25
CA ARG A 284 -14.92 -10.41 -19.72
C ARG A 284 -13.78 -11.19 -20.38
N GLN A 285 -12.59 -11.22 -19.78
CA GLN A 285 -11.46 -11.98 -20.31
C GLN A 285 -11.67 -13.50 -20.16
N MET A 286 -12.25 -13.95 -19.04
CA MET A 286 -12.62 -15.35 -18.86
C MET A 286 -13.65 -15.80 -19.90
N GLU A 287 -14.64 -14.97 -20.21
CA GLU A 287 -15.64 -15.23 -21.25
C GLU A 287 -15.01 -15.28 -22.65
N HIS A 288 -14.12 -14.34 -22.97
CA HIS A 288 -13.39 -14.34 -24.25
C HIS A 288 -12.53 -15.60 -24.45
N SER A 289 -12.02 -16.18 -23.35
CA SER A 289 -11.19 -17.37 -23.34
C SER A 289 -11.93 -18.63 -22.85
N ASN A 290 -13.26 -18.67 -22.97
CA ASN A 290 -14.08 -19.79 -22.47
C ASN A 290 -13.83 -21.11 -23.24
N THR A 291 -13.32 -21.04 -24.48
CA THR A 291 -12.92 -22.24 -25.22
C THR A 291 -11.61 -22.82 -24.71
N GLN A 292 -11.44 -24.14 -24.80
CA GLN A 292 -10.21 -24.82 -24.40
C GLN A 292 -8.99 -24.29 -25.17
N SER A 293 -9.12 -24.09 -26.48
CA SER A 293 -8.10 -23.48 -27.33
C SER A 293 -7.77 -22.03 -26.92
N GLY A 294 -8.77 -21.24 -26.52
CA GLY A 294 -8.63 -19.86 -26.07
C GLY A 294 -7.86 -19.75 -24.76
N ALA A 295 -8.30 -20.50 -23.74
CA ALA A 295 -7.64 -20.54 -22.44
C ALA A 295 -6.19 -21.08 -22.52
N ALA A 296 -5.91 -22.06 -23.38
CA ALA A 296 -4.56 -22.61 -23.55
C ALA A 296 -3.54 -21.62 -24.16
N LYS A 297 -4.01 -20.56 -24.83
CA LYS A 297 -3.16 -19.49 -25.39
C LYS A 297 -2.72 -18.47 -24.33
N VAL A 298 -3.40 -18.42 -23.18
CA VAL A 298 -3.10 -17.50 -22.08
C VAL A 298 -2.02 -18.08 -21.18
N SER A 299 -1.08 -17.24 -20.76
CA SER A 299 0.06 -17.61 -19.94
C SER A 299 -0.34 -17.78 -18.48
N LEU A 300 -0.12 -18.97 -17.91
CA LEU A 300 -0.34 -19.25 -16.49
C LEU A 300 0.51 -18.33 -15.60
N LEU A 301 1.74 -18.00 -16.01
CA LEU A 301 2.65 -17.15 -15.25
C LEU A 301 2.19 -15.69 -15.21
N MET A 302 1.56 -15.18 -16.27
CA MET A 302 1.03 -13.82 -16.31
C MET A 302 -0.06 -13.63 -15.25
N ILE A 303 -1.07 -14.50 -15.24
CA ILE A 303 -2.16 -14.44 -14.26
C ILE A 303 -1.64 -14.75 -12.85
N GLY A 304 -0.71 -15.69 -12.71
CA GLY A 304 -0.12 -16.02 -11.41
C GLY A 304 0.64 -14.84 -10.80
N HIS A 305 1.43 -14.13 -11.61
CA HIS A 305 2.13 -12.93 -11.17
C HIS A 305 1.15 -11.81 -10.75
N GLN A 306 0.07 -11.62 -11.51
CA GLN A 306 -0.99 -10.67 -11.15
C GLN A 306 -1.67 -11.02 -9.81
N ALA A 307 -1.96 -12.29 -9.57
CA ALA A 307 -2.55 -12.76 -8.32
C ALA A 307 -1.64 -12.58 -7.11
N ILE A 308 -0.33 -12.78 -7.27
CA ILE A 308 0.65 -12.51 -6.22
C ILE A 308 0.66 -11.02 -5.88
N MET A 309 0.60 -10.16 -6.90
CA MET A 309 0.54 -8.71 -6.72
C MET A 309 -0.71 -8.26 -5.96
N ASP A 310 -1.88 -8.78 -6.30
CA ASP A 310 -3.12 -8.44 -5.60
C ASP A 310 -3.17 -9.03 -4.18
N ALA A 311 -2.53 -10.17 -3.93
CA ALA A 311 -2.34 -10.71 -2.59
C ALA A 311 -1.46 -9.78 -1.72
N TYR A 312 -0.37 -9.24 -2.27
CA TYR A 312 0.44 -8.24 -1.55
C TYR A 312 -0.34 -6.97 -1.24
N PHE A 313 -1.10 -6.44 -2.20
CA PHE A 313 -1.97 -5.30 -1.93
C PHE A 313 -3.02 -5.62 -0.87
N CYS A 314 -3.63 -6.80 -0.90
CA CYS A 314 -4.58 -7.24 0.11
C CYS A 314 -3.96 -7.24 1.52
N LEU A 315 -2.76 -7.83 1.66
CA LEU A 315 -2.05 -7.87 2.94
C LEU A 315 -1.69 -6.47 3.42
N LEU A 316 -1.18 -5.61 2.54
CA LEU A 316 -0.82 -4.23 2.88
C LEU A 316 -2.03 -3.44 3.42
N HIS A 317 -3.18 -3.52 2.75
CA HIS A 317 -4.38 -2.81 3.21
C HIS A 317 -4.92 -3.40 4.52
N LEU A 318 -4.88 -4.72 4.69
CA LEU A 318 -5.30 -5.36 5.93
C LEU A 318 -4.41 -4.95 7.11
N THR A 319 -3.08 -4.96 6.93
CA THR A 319 -2.13 -4.50 7.96
C THR A 319 -2.32 -3.02 8.27
N ALA A 320 -2.51 -2.16 7.26
CA ALA A 320 -2.79 -0.74 7.46
C ALA A 320 -4.06 -0.50 8.28
N GLY A 321 -5.12 -1.28 8.03
CA GLY A 321 -6.35 -1.22 8.81
C GLY A 321 -6.17 -1.67 10.27
N ILE A 322 -5.37 -2.73 10.51
CA ILE A 322 -5.08 -3.22 11.87
C ILE A 322 -4.27 -2.19 12.67
N LEU A 323 -3.33 -1.50 12.03
CA LEU A 323 -2.49 -0.49 12.69
C LEU A 323 -3.24 0.80 13.07
N VAL A 324 -4.35 1.10 12.37
CA VAL A 324 -5.12 2.33 12.58
C VAL A 324 -6.60 1.97 12.80
N GLU A 325 -6.95 1.68 14.05
CA GLU A 325 -8.30 1.21 14.46
C GLU A 325 -9.43 2.09 13.91
N SER A 326 -9.26 3.42 13.91
CA SER A 326 -10.25 4.38 13.40
C SER A 326 -10.53 4.26 11.89
N LEU A 327 -9.61 3.68 11.11
CA LEU A 327 -9.73 3.48 9.67
C LEU A 327 -9.96 2.02 9.27
N PHE A 328 -10.08 1.11 10.25
CA PHE A 328 -10.17 -0.33 10.01
C PHE A 328 -11.26 -0.68 8.99
N ASN A 329 -12.47 -0.14 9.13
CA ASN A 329 -13.59 -0.42 8.22
C ASN A 329 -13.28 -0.03 6.76
N ALA A 330 -12.65 1.11 6.55
CA ALA A 330 -12.32 1.61 5.23
C ALA A 330 -11.22 0.77 4.55
N PHE A 331 -10.20 0.35 5.29
CA PHE A 331 -9.13 -0.49 4.75
C PHE A 331 -9.54 -1.96 4.62
N ALA A 332 -10.34 -2.49 5.55
CA ALA A 332 -10.85 -3.86 5.50
C ALA A 332 -11.75 -4.08 4.28
N THR A 333 -12.58 -3.11 3.92
CA THR A 333 -13.41 -3.19 2.70
C THR A 333 -12.55 -3.22 1.44
N ALA A 334 -11.51 -2.38 1.33
CA ALA A 334 -10.56 -2.43 0.23
C ALA A 334 -9.81 -3.78 0.15
N ALA A 335 -9.35 -4.29 1.30
CA ALA A 335 -8.70 -5.59 1.39
C ALA A 335 -9.64 -6.74 0.99
N PHE A 336 -10.92 -6.70 1.40
CA PHE A 336 -11.91 -7.70 1.03
C PHE A 336 -12.12 -7.78 -0.50
N PHE A 337 -12.28 -6.64 -1.18
CA PHE A 337 -12.41 -6.66 -2.64
C PHE A 337 -11.16 -7.18 -3.33
N LYS A 338 -9.95 -6.84 -2.85
CA LYS A 338 -8.70 -7.42 -3.35
C LYS A 338 -8.59 -8.91 -3.08
N PHE A 339 -9.00 -9.36 -1.90
CA PHE A 339 -9.10 -10.78 -1.57
C PHE A 339 -9.99 -11.54 -2.55
N VAL A 340 -11.17 -11.00 -2.86
CA VAL A 340 -12.09 -11.58 -3.86
C VAL A 340 -11.45 -11.64 -5.25
N VAL A 341 -10.74 -10.59 -5.68
CA VAL A 341 -10.03 -10.57 -6.98
C VAL A 341 -9.03 -11.73 -7.09
N PHE A 342 -8.08 -11.83 -6.15
CA PHE A 342 -7.02 -12.81 -6.30
C PHE A 342 -7.47 -14.23 -5.92
N SER A 343 -8.22 -14.41 -4.83
CA SER A 343 -8.54 -15.75 -4.30
C SER A 343 -9.67 -16.45 -5.05
N ILE A 344 -10.60 -15.70 -5.65
CA ILE A 344 -11.76 -16.27 -6.36
C ILE A 344 -11.55 -16.17 -7.87
N PHE A 345 -11.46 -14.95 -8.42
CA PHE A 345 -11.48 -14.76 -9.87
C PHE A 345 -10.18 -15.19 -10.54
N GLU A 346 -9.03 -14.72 -10.07
CA GLU A 346 -7.74 -15.04 -10.68
C GLU A 346 -7.36 -16.52 -10.46
N MET A 347 -7.59 -17.07 -9.26
CA MET A 347 -7.40 -18.50 -8.99
C MET A 347 -8.29 -19.39 -9.86
N ARG A 348 -9.58 -19.05 -10.00
CA ARG A 348 -10.48 -19.79 -10.91
C ARG A 348 -10.00 -19.72 -12.35
N TYR A 349 -9.45 -18.58 -12.77
CA TYR A 349 -8.92 -18.43 -14.12
C TYR A 349 -7.62 -19.22 -14.33
N LEU A 350 -6.71 -19.24 -13.35
CA LEU A 350 -5.52 -20.09 -13.36
C LEU A 350 -5.88 -21.56 -13.54
N LEU A 351 -6.90 -22.04 -12.83
CA LEU A 351 -7.38 -23.42 -12.96
C LEU A 351 -7.99 -23.70 -14.34
N ALA A 352 -8.75 -22.76 -14.90
CA ALA A 352 -9.30 -22.88 -16.25
C ALA A 352 -8.18 -22.99 -17.31
N ILE A 353 -7.15 -22.13 -17.22
CA ILE A 353 -5.97 -22.15 -18.11
C ILE A 353 -5.18 -23.45 -17.93
N TRP A 354 -4.94 -23.85 -16.68
CA TRP A 354 -4.19 -25.07 -16.37
C TRP A 354 -4.90 -26.31 -16.91
N LYS A 355 -6.23 -26.41 -16.75
CA LYS A 355 -7.05 -27.50 -17.29
C LYS A 355 -7.01 -27.52 -18.81
N ALA A 356 -7.09 -26.34 -19.45
CA ALA A 356 -7.03 -26.22 -20.91
C ALA A 356 -5.71 -26.72 -21.51
N ASN A 357 -4.60 -26.62 -20.76
CA ASN A 357 -3.29 -27.13 -21.18
C ASN A 357 -3.12 -28.65 -20.96
N ARG A 358 -4.07 -29.36 -20.32
CA ARG A 358 -3.98 -30.80 -19.98
C ARG A 358 -5.28 -31.56 -20.32
N PRO A 359 -5.57 -31.82 -21.60
CA PRO A 359 -6.85 -32.41 -22.03
C PRO A 359 -7.08 -33.86 -21.62
N ASN A 360 -6.01 -34.65 -21.46
CA ASN A 360 -6.10 -36.09 -21.20
C ASN A 360 -6.64 -36.45 -19.80
N MET A 361 -6.97 -35.44 -18.98
CA MET A 361 -7.38 -35.57 -17.58
C MET A 361 -8.91 -35.61 -17.40
N ASN A 362 -9.66 -36.04 -18.42
CA ASN A 362 -11.12 -35.98 -18.46
C ASN A 362 -11.83 -37.31 -18.12
N ASN A 363 -11.10 -38.38 -17.79
CA ASN A 363 -11.68 -39.66 -17.30
C ASN A 363 -11.87 -39.64 -15.77
N GLY A 364 -12.90 -40.31 -15.24
CA GLY A 364 -13.37 -40.21 -13.84
C GLY A 364 -12.34 -40.45 -12.71
N GLU A 365 -11.18 -41.07 -12.99
CA GLU A 365 -10.05 -41.23 -12.05
C GLU A 365 -9.30 -39.92 -11.75
N ASN A 366 -9.71 -38.80 -12.37
CA ASN A 366 -8.98 -37.53 -12.36
C ASN A 366 -9.40 -36.52 -11.28
N TRP A 367 -10.46 -36.73 -10.50
CA TRP A 367 -10.85 -35.75 -9.47
C TRP A 367 -9.82 -35.66 -8.34
N GLU A 368 -9.29 -36.80 -7.89
CA GLU A 368 -8.23 -36.84 -6.87
C GLU A 368 -6.88 -36.31 -7.41
N ALA A 369 -6.59 -36.59 -8.69
CA ALA A 369 -5.44 -36.01 -9.38
C ALA A 369 -5.57 -34.48 -9.48
N MET A 370 -6.75 -33.98 -9.84
CA MET A 370 -7.04 -32.55 -9.89
C MET A 370 -6.95 -31.91 -8.51
N ARG A 371 -7.43 -32.56 -7.45
CA ARG A 371 -7.32 -32.06 -6.07
C ARG A 371 -5.87 -31.96 -5.61
N ARG A 372 -5.03 -32.96 -5.91
CA ARG A 372 -3.60 -32.94 -5.60
C ARG A 372 -2.87 -31.82 -6.34
N GLU A 373 -3.16 -31.63 -7.62
CA GLU A 373 -2.57 -30.56 -8.42
C GLU A 373 -3.07 -29.17 -8.01
N LEU A 374 -4.34 -29.05 -7.61
CA LEU A 374 -4.91 -27.84 -7.02
C LEU A 374 -4.16 -27.47 -5.73
N SER A 375 -4.00 -28.43 -4.83
CA SER A 375 -3.21 -28.25 -3.60
C SER A 375 -1.76 -27.88 -3.91
N ALA A 376 -1.17 -28.44 -4.97
CA ALA A 376 0.19 -28.10 -5.40
C ALA A 376 0.29 -26.69 -6.01
N LEU A 377 -0.74 -26.23 -6.72
CA LEU A 377 -0.82 -24.85 -7.23
C LEU A 377 -0.94 -23.85 -6.07
N TYR A 378 -1.80 -24.13 -5.09
CA TYR A 378 -1.93 -23.29 -3.89
C TYR A 378 -0.68 -23.29 -3.03
N SER A 379 -0.03 -24.44 -2.82
CA SER A 379 1.20 -24.49 -2.04
C SER A 379 2.33 -23.70 -2.70
N ARG A 380 2.45 -23.75 -4.04
CA ARG A 380 3.37 -22.89 -4.80
C ARG A 380 3.02 -21.42 -4.68
N PHE A 381 1.74 -21.08 -4.79
CA PHE A 381 1.28 -19.69 -4.64
C PHE A 381 1.65 -19.13 -3.26
N TYR A 382 1.31 -19.82 -2.18
CA TYR A 382 1.63 -19.38 -0.83
C TYR A 382 3.13 -19.41 -0.53
N GLY A 383 3.87 -20.38 -1.08
CA GLY A 383 5.33 -20.42 -0.99
C GLY A 383 6.00 -19.21 -1.66
N ILE A 384 5.52 -18.81 -2.85
CA ILE A 384 6.01 -17.61 -3.54
C ILE A 384 5.60 -16.35 -2.78
N LEU A 385 4.36 -16.28 -2.28
CA LEU A 385 3.89 -15.16 -1.48
C LEU A 385 4.77 -14.94 -0.25
N LEU A 386 4.98 -15.99 0.56
CA LEU A 386 5.81 -15.94 1.78
C LEU A 386 7.28 -15.65 1.44
N GLY A 387 7.84 -16.33 0.44
CA GLY A 387 9.21 -16.10 -0.02
C GLY A 387 9.42 -14.65 -0.48
N GLY A 388 8.46 -14.06 -1.20
CA GLY A 388 8.55 -12.68 -1.62
C GLY A 388 8.40 -11.66 -0.47
N ILE A 389 7.67 -11.97 0.62
CA ILE A 389 7.69 -11.14 1.83
C ILE A 389 9.11 -11.09 2.41
N LEU A 390 9.78 -12.24 2.51
CA LEU A 390 11.16 -12.32 3.01
C LEU A 390 12.13 -11.55 2.10
N VAL A 391 11.99 -11.67 0.77
CA VAL A 391 12.80 -10.91 -0.20
C VAL A 391 12.55 -9.40 -0.07
N MET A 392 11.31 -8.96 0.07
CA MET A 392 10.98 -7.54 0.26
C MET A 392 11.56 -7.00 1.58
N TYR A 393 11.61 -7.81 2.63
CA TYR A 393 12.19 -7.44 3.92
C TYR A 393 13.72 -7.29 3.83
N GLU A 394 14.41 -8.32 3.31
CA GLU A 394 15.87 -8.35 3.22
C GLU A 394 16.41 -7.26 2.26
N PHE A 395 15.75 -7.09 1.11
CA PHE A 395 16.15 -6.17 0.06
C PHE A 395 15.34 -4.86 0.05
N HIS A 396 14.84 -4.41 1.21
CA HIS A 396 14.05 -3.17 1.32
C HIS A 396 14.75 -1.93 0.73
N LYS A 397 16.10 -1.88 0.75
CA LYS A 397 16.89 -0.81 0.11
C LYS A 397 16.66 -0.71 -1.41
N PHE A 398 16.31 -1.83 -2.05
CA PHE A 398 16.06 -1.93 -3.48
C PHE A 398 14.57 -1.95 -3.82
N LEU A 399 13.69 -1.53 -2.91
CA LEU A 399 12.23 -1.61 -3.05
C LEU A 399 11.70 -1.04 -4.38
N ARG A 400 12.25 0.08 -4.85
CA ARG A 400 11.85 0.70 -6.14
C ARG A 400 12.10 -0.23 -7.33
N TYR A 401 13.20 -0.98 -7.33
CA TYR A 401 13.52 -1.96 -8.37
C TYR A 401 12.65 -3.21 -8.26
N ILE A 402 12.37 -3.65 -7.03
CA ILE A 402 11.46 -4.78 -6.77
C ILE A 402 10.05 -4.43 -7.27
N ILE A 403 9.55 -3.22 -6.99
CA ILE A 403 8.26 -2.74 -7.51
C ILE A 403 8.28 -2.74 -9.05
N LEU A 404 9.33 -2.23 -9.70
CA LEU A 404 9.42 -2.24 -11.16
C LEU A 404 9.37 -3.67 -11.73
N LEU A 405 10.05 -4.63 -11.09
CA LEU A 405 9.99 -6.04 -11.45
C LEU A 405 8.59 -6.63 -11.27
N LEU A 406 7.91 -6.30 -10.18
CA LEU A 406 6.53 -6.70 -9.94
C LEU A 406 5.54 -6.14 -11.00
N TYR A 407 5.84 -4.99 -11.58
CA TYR A 407 5.08 -4.38 -12.68
C TYR A 407 5.46 -4.92 -14.08
N SER A 408 6.25 -6.00 -14.16
CA SER A 408 6.59 -6.70 -15.41
C SER A 408 5.59 -7.82 -15.78
N PHE A 409 4.37 -7.77 -15.22
CA PHE A 409 3.40 -8.86 -15.30
C PHE A 409 2.90 -9.19 -16.71
N TRP A 410 3.07 -8.33 -17.72
CA TRP A 410 2.72 -8.62 -19.11
C TRP A 410 3.80 -9.42 -19.86
N ILE A 411 5.07 -9.36 -19.42
CA ILE A 411 6.20 -10.00 -20.11
C ILE A 411 6.01 -11.51 -20.33
N PRO A 412 5.53 -12.30 -19.34
CA PRO A 412 5.31 -13.74 -19.54
C PRO A 412 4.34 -14.05 -20.69
N GLN A 413 3.34 -13.20 -20.93
CA GLN A 413 2.42 -13.37 -22.05
C GLN A 413 3.07 -13.01 -23.39
N ILE A 414 3.84 -11.92 -23.44
CA ILE A 414 4.58 -11.51 -24.66
C ILE A 414 5.46 -12.67 -25.14
N ILE A 415 6.17 -13.31 -24.20
CA ILE A 415 7.05 -14.45 -24.51
C ILE A 415 6.22 -15.67 -24.93
N THR A 416 5.12 -15.95 -24.24
CA THR A 416 4.22 -17.07 -24.58
C THR A 416 3.66 -16.92 -26.00
N ASN A 417 3.29 -15.70 -26.40
CA ASN A 417 2.77 -15.39 -27.73
C ASN A 417 3.79 -15.70 -28.81
N VAL A 418 5.05 -15.27 -28.60
CA VAL A 418 6.15 -15.51 -29.55
C VAL A 418 6.41 -17.00 -29.72
N VAL A 419 6.56 -17.72 -28.61
CA VAL A 419 6.95 -19.13 -28.60
C VAL A 419 5.86 -20.00 -29.21
N ARG A 420 4.59 -19.78 -28.82
CA ARG A 420 3.44 -20.59 -29.25
C ARG A 420 2.73 -20.09 -30.51
N ASP A 421 3.17 -18.98 -31.10
CA ASP A 421 2.48 -18.29 -32.21
C ASP A 421 1.00 -18.00 -31.92
N SER A 422 0.70 -17.65 -30.67
CA SER A 422 -0.68 -17.46 -30.20
C SER A 422 -1.32 -16.24 -30.87
N ARG A 423 -2.35 -16.45 -31.67
CA ARG A 423 -3.17 -15.37 -32.24
C ARG A 423 -4.30 -14.98 -31.30
N LYS A 424 -4.41 -13.66 -31.04
CA LYS A 424 -5.46 -13.02 -30.25
C LYS A 424 -5.76 -13.72 -28.90
N PRO A 425 -4.75 -13.89 -28.03
CA PRO A 425 -4.91 -14.59 -26.74
C PRO A 425 -5.70 -13.79 -25.71
N LEU A 426 -5.62 -12.46 -25.78
CA LEU A 426 -6.20 -11.54 -24.82
C LEU A 426 -7.10 -10.53 -25.52
N HIS A 427 -8.16 -10.12 -24.83
CA HIS A 427 -9.05 -9.09 -25.29
C HIS A 427 -8.39 -7.69 -25.15
N PRO A 428 -8.44 -6.80 -26.17
CA PRO A 428 -7.77 -5.50 -26.11
C PRO A 428 -8.22 -4.61 -24.94
N HIS A 429 -9.52 -4.62 -24.62
CA HIS A 429 -10.06 -3.85 -23.49
C HIS A 429 -9.54 -4.37 -22.14
N TYR A 430 -9.24 -5.68 -22.04
CA TYR A 430 -8.62 -6.26 -20.86
C TYR A 430 -7.18 -5.78 -20.70
N ILE A 431 -6.40 -5.77 -21.80
CA ILE A 431 -5.02 -5.27 -21.79
C ILE A 431 -4.96 -3.81 -21.32
N LEU A 432 -5.77 -2.93 -21.92
CA LEU A 432 -5.82 -1.51 -21.56
C LEU A 432 -6.35 -1.30 -20.14
N GLY A 433 -7.49 -1.92 -19.81
CA GLY A 433 -8.13 -1.76 -18.51
C GLY A 433 -7.27 -2.24 -17.35
N ILE A 434 -6.62 -3.41 -17.47
CA ILE A 434 -5.75 -3.92 -16.40
C ILE A 434 -4.49 -3.06 -16.26
N THR A 435 -3.94 -2.55 -17.36
CA THR A 435 -2.76 -1.66 -17.28
C THR A 435 -3.10 -0.36 -16.55
N ILE A 436 -4.22 0.29 -16.91
CA ILE A 436 -4.67 1.55 -16.30
C ILE A 436 -5.03 1.34 -14.82
N THR A 437 -5.79 0.29 -14.50
CA THR A 437 -6.22 0.03 -13.11
C THR A 437 -5.06 -0.32 -12.19
N ARG A 438 -4.06 -1.09 -12.67
CA ARG A 438 -2.91 -1.50 -11.85
C ARG A 438 -1.89 -0.38 -11.64
N ILE A 439 -1.75 0.55 -12.59
CA ILE A 439 -0.82 1.68 -12.45
C ILE A 439 -1.38 2.81 -11.56
N ALA A 440 -2.69 2.87 -11.34
CA ALA A 440 -3.33 3.91 -10.54
C ALA A 440 -2.81 3.99 -9.08
N ILE A 441 -2.62 2.85 -8.41
CA ILE A 441 -2.13 2.80 -7.02
C ILE A 441 -0.71 3.36 -6.86
N PRO A 442 0.32 2.93 -7.63
CA PRO A 442 1.66 3.49 -7.52
C PRO A 442 1.73 4.94 -8.02
N LEU A 443 0.94 5.34 -9.02
CA LEU A 443 0.87 6.75 -9.42
C LEU A 443 0.25 7.64 -8.35
N TYR A 444 -0.74 7.15 -7.61
CA TYR A 444 -1.21 7.83 -6.42
C TYR A 444 -0.04 7.93 -5.42
N ALA A 445 0.52 6.79 -4.99
CA ALA A 445 1.53 6.71 -3.94
C ALA A 445 2.83 7.50 -4.18
N PHE A 446 3.29 7.62 -5.42
CA PHE A 446 4.58 8.27 -5.75
C PHE A 446 4.41 9.54 -6.60
N GLY A 447 3.24 9.79 -7.18
CA GLY A 447 3.01 10.91 -8.10
C GLY A 447 2.21 12.07 -7.50
N CYS A 448 1.31 11.79 -6.54
CA CYS A 448 0.48 12.84 -5.94
C CYS A 448 1.21 13.52 -4.76
N PRO A 449 1.36 14.86 -4.76
CA PRO A 449 2.07 15.58 -3.69
C PRO A 449 1.31 15.56 -2.35
N HIS A 450 -0.01 15.35 -2.39
CA HIS A 450 -0.87 15.33 -1.20
C HIS A 450 -1.32 13.91 -0.84
N ASN A 451 -0.36 12.98 -0.80
CA ASN A 451 -0.63 11.58 -0.49
C ASN A 451 -0.94 11.33 0.98
N PHE A 452 -1.87 10.40 1.21
CA PHE A 452 -2.08 9.79 2.52
C PHE A 452 -0.77 9.20 3.09
N MET A 453 0.03 8.50 2.29
CA MET A 453 1.26 7.82 2.76
C MET A 453 2.45 8.76 3.03
N ARG A 454 2.33 10.08 2.79
CA ARG A 454 3.40 11.10 2.98
C ARG A 454 4.76 10.74 2.35
N ILE A 455 4.74 9.97 1.26
CA ILE A 455 5.94 9.66 0.47
C ILE A 455 6.26 10.87 -0.41
N GLU A 456 7.53 11.27 -0.48
CA GLU A 456 7.98 12.35 -1.35
C GLU A 456 7.70 12.02 -2.83
N PRO A 457 7.09 12.94 -3.60
CA PRO A 457 6.73 12.66 -4.98
C PRO A 457 7.95 12.60 -5.89
N ASP A 458 8.09 11.50 -6.63
CA ASP A 458 9.15 11.30 -7.63
C ASP A 458 8.54 11.16 -9.03
N LYS A 459 8.44 12.30 -9.71
CA LYS A 459 7.84 12.39 -11.05
C LYS A 459 8.59 11.54 -12.07
N SER A 460 9.92 11.49 -11.99
CA SER A 460 10.77 10.75 -12.93
C SER A 460 10.49 9.25 -12.84
N TRP A 461 10.38 8.73 -11.61
CA TRP A 461 10.06 7.33 -11.39
C TRP A 461 8.64 6.97 -11.87
N CYS A 462 7.65 7.82 -11.63
CA CYS A 462 6.28 7.61 -12.12
C CYS A 462 6.20 7.58 -13.65
N ILE A 463 6.91 8.49 -14.34
CA ILE A 463 6.98 8.51 -15.81
C ILE A 463 7.66 7.22 -16.31
N CYS A 464 8.76 6.80 -15.67
CA CYS A 464 9.45 5.56 -16.01
C CYS A 464 8.53 4.34 -15.87
N LEU A 465 7.78 4.23 -14.78
CA LEU A 465 6.82 3.15 -14.57
C LEU A 465 5.69 3.15 -15.63
N ALA A 466 5.16 4.33 -15.96
CA ALA A 466 4.11 4.49 -16.96
C ALA A 466 4.60 4.12 -18.37
N LEU A 467 5.81 4.54 -18.74
CA LEU A 467 6.42 4.16 -20.01
C LEU A 467 6.74 2.66 -20.04
N PHE A 468 7.27 2.10 -18.95
CA PHE A 468 7.62 0.68 -18.87
C PHE A 468 6.40 -0.23 -19.02
N THR A 469 5.32 0.07 -18.30
CA THR A 469 4.07 -0.71 -18.37
C THR A 469 3.30 -0.44 -19.66
N GLY A 470 3.28 0.81 -20.13
CA GLY A 470 2.69 1.22 -21.40
C GLY A 470 3.37 0.57 -22.60
N LEU A 471 4.70 0.44 -22.58
CA LEU A 471 5.47 -0.27 -23.61
C LEU A 471 5.09 -1.75 -23.67
N GLN A 472 5.01 -2.42 -22.51
CA GLN A 472 4.57 -3.82 -22.46
C GLN A 472 3.16 -4.02 -23.04
N ALA A 473 2.21 -3.16 -22.65
CA ALA A 473 0.84 -3.21 -23.17
C ALA A 473 0.78 -2.92 -24.67
N SER A 474 1.58 -1.95 -25.14
CA SER A 474 1.69 -1.61 -26.56
C SER A 474 2.21 -2.79 -27.39
N ILE A 475 3.25 -3.50 -26.89
CA ILE A 475 3.76 -4.72 -27.54
C ILE A 475 2.69 -5.79 -27.64
N LEU A 476 1.89 -6.00 -26.58
CA LEU A 476 0.79 -6.98 -26.61
C LEU A 476 -0.32 -6.60 -27.60
N LEU A 477 -0.71 -5.33 -27.67
CA LEU A 477 -1.68 -4.84 -28.64
C LEU A 477 -1.14 -4.97 -30.07
N LEU A 478 0.14 -4.70 -30.25
CA LEU A 478 0.81 -4.86 -31.53
C LEU A 478 0.84 -6.33 -31.97
N GLN A 479 1.14 -7.26 -31.06
CA GLN A 479 1.02 -8.71 -31.28
C GLN A 479 -0.43 -9.13 -31.60
N HIS A 480 -1.43 -8.43 -31.05
CA HIS A 480 -2.84 -8.70 -31.32
C HIS A 480 -3.24 -8.34 -32.76
N TYR A 481 -2.80 -7.18 -33.28
CA TYR A 481 -3.18 -6.70 -34.62
C TYR A 481 -2.27 -7.20 -35.73
N PHE A 482 -0.95 -7.19 -35.55
CA PHE A 482 0.04 -7.54 -36.58
C PHE A 482 0.53 -9.00 -36.48
N GLY A 483 0.11 -9.72 -35.43
CA GLY A 483 0.50 -11.10 -35.18
C GLY A 483 1.70 -11.23 -34.25
N ALA A 484 1.82 -12.40 -33.61
CA ALA A 484 2.74 -12.64 -32.49
C ALA A 484 4.24 -12.50 -32.85
N ARG A 485 4.60 -12.66 -34.13
CA ARG A 485 5.99 -12.76 -34.62
C ARG A 485 6.43 -11.58 -35.50
N CYS A 486 5.67 -10.49 -35.54
CA CYS A 486 5.92 -9.34 -36.44
C CYS A 486 7.31 -8.67 -36.25
N PHE A 487 7.96 -8.85 -35.09
CA PHE A 487 9.20 -8.14 -34.72
C PHE A 487 10.43 -9.03 -34.56
N ILE A 488 10.34 -10.33 -34.89
CA ILE A 488 11.42 -11.28 -34.57
C ILE A 488 12.04 -11.85 -35.86
N PRO A 489 13.38 -11.79 -36.03
CA PRO A 489 14.07 -12.40 -37.15
C PRO A 489 13.81 -13.92 -37.21
N ARG A 490 13.54 -14.44 -38.41
CA ARG A 490 13.15 -15.85 -38.65
C ARG A 490 14.12 -16.89 -38.08
N GLN A 491 15.37 -16.52 -37.80
CA GLN A 491 16.44 -17.39 -37.30
C GLN A 491 16.27 -17.81 -35.82
N ILE A 492 15.49 -17.07 -35.02
CA ILE A 492 15.30 -17.32 -33.57
C ILE A 492 13.95 -18.02 -33.31
N LEU A 493 13.16 -18.26 -34.36
CA LEU A 493 11.82 -18.84 -34.22
C LEU A 493 11.88 -20.36 -34.06
N PRO A 494 11.08 -20.94 -33.15
CA PRO A 494 10.91 -22.38 -33.09
C PRO A 494 10.28 -22.90 -34.39
N GLU A 495 10.73 -24.07 -34.84
CA GLU A 495 10.27 -24.73 -36.06
C GLU A 495 8.76 -25.04 -35.96
N LYS A 496 8.03 -24.69 -37.01
CA LYS A 496 6.57 -24.75 -37.06
C LYS A 496 6.14 -26.00 -37.81
N TYR A 497 5.21 -26.78 -37.23
CA TYR A 497 4.70 -27.96 -37.92
C TYR A 497 3.87 -27.53 -39.13
N SER A 498 4.29 -27.93 -40.33
CA SER A 498 3.51 -27.69 -41.56
C SER A 498 2.38 -28.70 -41.65
N TYR A 499 1.16 -28.22 -41.40
CA TYR A 499 -0.07 -28.98 -41.64
C TYR A 499 -0.33 -29.27 -43.11
N TYR A 500 0.36 -28.58 -44.01
CA TYR A 500 0.30 -28.82 -45.44
C TYR A 500 1.44 -29.74 -45.85
N ARG A 501 1.12 -30.95 -46.30
CA ARG A 501 2.07 -31.91 -46.89
C ARG A 501 1.65 -32.20 -48.32
N ARG A 502 2.58 -32.07 -49.27
CA ARG A 502 2.33 -32.44 -50.68
C ARG A 502 2.29 -33.96 -50.81
N PHE A 503 1.26 -34.45 -51.50
CA PHE A 503 1.10 -35.87 -51.80
C PHE A 503 1.79 -36.21 -53.13
N HIS A 504 2.53 -37.33 -53.19
CA HIS A 504 3.02 -37.88 -54.46
C HIS A 504 1.89 -38.68 -55.11
N GLN A 505 1.53 -38.31 -56.34
CA GLN A 505 0.56 -39.00 -57.18
C GLN A 505 0.94 -40.48 -57.30
N GLY A 506 0.16 -41.37 -56.68
CA GLY A 506 0.45 -42.81 -56.69
C GLY A 506 -0.57 -43.68 -55.96
N SER A 507 -1.40 -43.13 -55.07
CA SER A 507 -2.57 -43.84 -54.54
C SER A 507 -3.83 -43.00 -54.67
N ASN A 508 -4.70 -43.37 -55.62
CA ASN A 508 -6.09 -42.90 -55.73
C ASN A 508 -6.91 -43.47 -54.57
N ARG A 509 -6.64 -43.03 -53.34
CA ARG A 509 -7.51 -43.30 -52.19
C ARG A 509 -8.34 -42.06 -51.93
N ALA A 510 -9.66 -42.15 -52.15
CA ALA A 510 -10.59 -41.18 -51.61
C ALA A 510 -10.52 -41.28 -50.08
N ILE A 511 -10.09 -40.20 -49.42
CA ILE A 511 -10.05 -40.12 -47.95
C ILE A 511 -11.19 -39.21 -47.52
N ASP A 512 -12.04 -39.69 -46.61
CA ASP A 512 -13.15 -38.90 -46.10
C ASP A 512 -12.73 -38.08 -44.88
N CYS A 513 -13.18 -36.82 -44.82
CA CYS A 513 -12.97 -35.98 -43.66
C CYS A 513 -13.99 -36.33 -42.57
N VAL A 514 -13.53 -36.82 -41.41
CA VAL A 514 -14.41 -37.21 -40.27
C VAL A 514 -15.21 -36.04 -39.68
N ILE A 515 -14.82 -34.79 -39.94
CA ILE A 515 -15.50 -33.60 -39.40
C ILE A 515 -16.78 -33.29 -40.18
N CYS A 516 -16.72 -33.33 -41.51
CA CYS A 516 -17.84 -32.98 -42.39
C CYS A 516 -18.41 -34.18 -43.17
N MET A 517 -17.81 -35.37 -43.02
CA MET A 517 -18.18 -36.62 -43.68
C MET A 517 -18.20 -36.55 -45.21
N THR A 518 -17.35 -35.71 -45.82
CA THR A 518 -17.22 -35.59 -47.29
C THR A 518 -15.82 -35.97 -47.77
N THR A 519 -15.74 -36.44 -49.02
CA THR A 519 -14.49 -36.88 -49.66
C THR A 519 -13.51 -35.71 -49.84
N ILE A 520 -12.23 -35.96 -49.58
CA ILE A 520 -11.15 -35.00 -49.83
C ILE A 520 -10.59 -35.25 -51.23
N GLU A 521 -10.84 -34.33 -52.16
CA GLU A 521 -10.30 -34.40 -53.52
C GLU A 521 -8.81 -34.02 -53.54
N LEU A 522 -7.92 -35.02 -53.58
CA LEU A 522 -6.46 -34.85 -53.56
C LEU A 522 -5.86 -34.38 -54.93
N GLY A 523 -6.70 -33.88 -55.84
CA GLY A 523 -6.40 -33.81 -57.28
C GLY A 523 -5.69 -32.55 -57.80
N GLN A 524 -5.90 -31.35 -57.23
CA GLN A 524 -5.41 -30.14 -57.96
C GLN A 524 -5.06 -28.89 -57.13
N ARG A 525 -5.34 -28.84 -55.82
CA ARG A 525 -4.90 -27.74 -54.94
C ARG A 525 -4.41 -28.25 -53.59
N SER A 526 -3.12 -28.08 -53.31
CA SER A 526 -2.45 -28.54 -52.07
C SER A 526 -2.92 -27.83 -50.78
N ASN A 527 -3.75 -26.80 -50.89
CA ASN A 527 -4.13 -25.94 -49.76
C ASN A 527 -5.49 -26.29 -49.14
N ASP A 528 -6.22 -27.25 -49.72
CA ASP A 528 -7.56 -27.62 -49.26
C ASP A 528 -7.55 -28.82 -48.29
N CYS A 529 -6.38 -29.43 -48.07
CA CYS A 529 -6.19 -30.55 -47.15
C CYS A 529 -5.10 -30.23 -46.11
N MET A 530 -5.38 -30.55 -44.85
CA MET A 530 -4.42 -30.53 -43.75
C MET A 530 -4.17 -31.94 -43.21
N VAL A 531 -2.94 -32.19 -42.81
CA VAL A 531 -2.48 -33.45 -42.22
C VAL A 531 -1.97 -33.20 -40.82
N THR A 532 -2.44 -34.00 -39.87
CA THR A 532 -1.99 -33.93 -38.47
C THR A 532 -0.70 -34.73 -38.25
N PRO A 533 0.05 -34.51 -37.15
CA PRO A 533 1.24 -35.30 -36.83
C PRO A 533 0.98 -36.79 -36.58
N CYS A 534 -0.28 -37.19 -36.43
CA CYS A 534 -0.71 -38.58 -36.37
C CYS A 534 -1.17 -39.13 -37.73
N ASP A 535 -0.85 -38.43 -38.81
CA ASP A 535 -1.12 -38.76 -40.22
C ASP A 535 -2.62 -38.95 -40.54
N HIS A 536 -3.51 -38.22 -39.86
CA HIS A 536 -4.92 -38.11 -40.24
C HIS A 536 -5.18 -36.89 -41.13
N PHE A 537 -6.09 -37.04 -42.09
CA PHE A 537 -6.39 -36.07 -43.14
C PHE A 537 -7.74 -35.39 -42.91
N PHE A 538 -7.80 -34.08 -43.17
CA PHE A 538 -9.02 -33.28 -43.03
C PHE A 538 -9.03 -32.14 -44.05
N HIS A 539 -10.21 -31.63 -44.40
CA HIS A 539 -10.28 -30.35 -45.14
C HIS A 539 -9.68 -29.23 -44.29
N SER A 540 -8.94 -28.32 -44.94
CA SER A 540 -8.27 -27.19 -44.27
C SER A 540 -9.24 -26.35 -43.44
N GLY A 541 -10.39 -25.98 -44.01
CA GLY A 541 -11.44 -25.22 -43.32
C GLY A 541 -12.15 -26.00 -42.20
N CYS A 542 -12.15 -27.33 -42.23
CA CYS A 542 -12.74 -28.16 -41.17
C CYS A 542 -11.78 -28.30 -39.98
N LEU A 543 -10.51 -28.63 -40.24
CA LEU A 543 -9.52 -28.75 -39.17
C LEU A 543 -9.23 -27.41 -38.50
N GLN A 544 -9.21 -26.31 -39.25
CA GLN A 544 -9.01 -24.97 -38.68
C GLN A 544 -10.13 -24.60 -37.70
N ARG A 545 -11.40 -24.77 -38.09
CA ARG A 545 -12.55 -24.55 -37.19
C ARG A 545 -12.53 -25.47 -35.98
N TRP A 546 -12.05 -26.70 -36.14
CA TRP A 546 -11.90 -27.63 -35.01
C TRP A 546 -10.81 -27.17 -34.04
N MET A 547 -9.63 -26.76 -34.55
CA MET A 547 -8.52 -26.24 -33.73
C MET A 547 -8.89 -24.95 -32.98
N ASP A 548 -9.82 -24.16 -33.51
CA ASP A 548 -10.39 -23.00 -32.81
C ASP A 548 -11.26 -23.39 -31.60
N ILE A 549 -11.70 -24.65 -31.48
CA ILE A 549 -12.49 -25.15 -30.34
C ILE A 549 -11.62 -26.03 -29.43
N LYS A 550 -10.91 -27.01 -30.01
CA LYS A 550 -10.06 -27.99 -29.30
C LYS A 550 -8.77 -28.30 -30.07
N MET A 551 -7.64 -28.33 -29.35
CA MET A 551 -6.31 -28.63 -29.89
C MET A 551 -5.97 -30.14 -29.86
N GLU A 552 -6.89 -30.97 -30.35
CA GLU A 552 -6.75 -32.44 -30.38
C GLU A 552 -7.22 -32.98 -31.73
N CYS A 553 -6.60 -34.06 -32.21
CA CYS A 553 -7.00 -34.72 -33.46
C CYS A 553 -8.42 -35.30 -33.34
N PRO A 554 -9.37 -34.98 -34.25
CA PRO A 554 -10.73 -35.53 -34.22
C PRO A 554 -10.80 -37.06 -34.20
N THR A 555 -9.89 -37.72 -34.92
CA THR A 555 -9.87 -39.18 -35.06
C THR A 555 -9.27 -39.90 -33.85
N CYS A 556 -8.09 -39.47 -33.38
CA CYS A 556 -7.33 -40.22 -32.34
C CYS A 556 -7.07 -39.46 -31.05
N ARG A 557 -7.59 -38.24 -30.90
CA ARG A 557 -7.46 -37.36 -29.71
C ARG A 557 -6.02 -37.05 -29.27
N ARG A 558 -5.01 -37.31 -30.12
CA ARG A 558 -3.64 -36.86 -29.85
C ARG A 558 -3.57 -35.32 -29.90
N PRO A 559 -2.81 -34.67 -29.00
CA PRO A 559 -2.67 -33.22 -28.96
C PRO A 559 -2.02 -32.73 -30.26
N LEU A 560 -2.56 -31.63 -30.80
CA LEU A 560 -2.05 -31.00 -32.02
C LEU A 560 -1.08 -29.86 -31.66
N PRO A 561 0.07 -29.74 -32.37
CA PRO A 561 0.92 -28.55 -32.22
C PRO A 561 0.18 -27.28 -32.68
N PRO A 562 0.63 -26.08 -32.30
CA PRO A 562 0.10 -24.84 -32.87
C PRO A 562 0.49 -24.69 -34.35
N SER A 563 -0.49 -24.32 -35.19
CA SER A 563 -0.42 -24.24 -36.66
C SER A 563 0.03 -22.93 -37.24
#